data_AF-A0A3M1D4R5-F1
#
_entry.id   AF-A0A3M1D4R5-F1
#
_cell.length_a   1.000
_cell.length_b   1.000
_cell.length_c   1.000
_cell.angle_alpha   90.00
_cell.angle_beta   90.00
_cell.angle_gamma   90.00
#
_symmetry.space_group_name_H-M   'P 1'
#
loop_
_entity.id
_entity.type
_entity.pdbx_description
1 polymer ?
#
loop_
_entity_poly.entity_id
_entity_poly.type
_entity_poly.pdbx_seq_one_letter_code
_entity_poly.pdbx_strand_id
1 'polypeptide(L)'
;MERPVVPGRHPHAVGRQGHRRPWPGEGPPRGRCRVIRDHARATLAFQHVLAIKEERDDGFQKKYRSICLKLPTLVHTQGLAPALHFLTARGDSGQWAILPQLCEQLEAAGLVTPARGDRTRHLLEQVRAADLATLQALTRETQRVLTWYKRFVQAELREPDDDAAPGGPA
;
A
#
# COMPACT_ATOMS: atom_id res chain seq x y z
N MET A 1 -57.58 -45.42 20.94
CA MET A 1 -56.28 -45.34 20.22
C MET A 1 -55.61 -44.05 20.63
N GLU A 2 -54.29 -44.09 20.78
CA GLU A 2 -53.37 -42.98 21.09
C GLU A 2 -53.28 -42.52 22.57
N ARG A 3 -52.12 -42.24 23.18
CA ARG A 3 -50.67 -42.49 22.96
C ARG A 3 -50.00 -42.32 24.36
N PRO A 4 -48.84 -42.92 24.63
CA PRO A 4 -48.30 -43.11 25.99
C PRO A 4 -47.52 -41.92 26.55
N VAL A 5 -47.50 -41.84 27.88
CA VAL A 5 -46.68 -40.96 28.73
C VAL A 5 -45.19 -41.27 28.52
N VAL A 6 -44.36 -40.24 28.32
CA VAL A 6 -42.90 -40.38 28.23
C VAL A 6 -42.27 -39.72 29.47
N PRO A 7 -41.54 -40.46 30.32
CA PRO A 7 -40.78 -39.86 31.41
C PRO A 7 -39.29 -39.71 31.03
N GLY A 8 -38.63 -38.73 31.65
CA GLY A 8 -37.19 -38.78 31.91
C GLY A 8 -36.28 -38.05 30.93
N ARG A 9 -36.04 -36.75 31.18
CA ARG A 9 -34.85 -36.05 30.68
C ARG A 9 -33.88 -35.88 31.83
N HIS A 10 -32.94 -36.82 31.96
CA HIS A 10 -31.80 -36.66 32.87
C HIS A 10 -30.83 -35.58 32.37
N PRO A 11 -30.19 -34.81 33.26
CA PRO A 11 -29.19 -33.82 32.91
C PRO A 11 -27.80 -34.48 32.86
N HIS A 12 -27.09 -34.35 31.74
CA HIS A 12 -25.66 -34.66 31.66
C HIS A 12 -24.86 -33.41 31.28
N ALA A 13 -24.41 -32.71 32.33
CA ALA A 13 -23.02 -32.37 32.63
C ALA A 13 -22.00 -32.16 31.48
N VAL A 14 -21.35 -30.99 31.57
CA VAL A 14 -19.89 -30.77 31.52
C VAL A 14 -19.21 -30.71 30.14
N GLY A 15 -18.98 -29.46 29.71
CA GLY A 15 -17.63 -28.88 29.63
C GLY A 15 -16.56 -29.61 28.82
N ARG A 16 -16.12 -28.97 27.74
CA ARG A 16 -14.72 -28.97 27.32
C ARG A 16 -14.43 -27.73 26.48
N GLN A 17 -14.08 -26.63 27.17
CA GLN A 17 -13.28 -25.56 26.56
C GLN A 17 -11.92 -26.18 26.22
N GLY A 18 -11.76 -26.58 24.97
CA GLY A 18 -10.50 -27.05 24.44
C GLY A 18 -9.53 -25.88 24.32
N HIS A 19 -8.72 -25.67 25.37
CA HIS A 19 -7.41 -25.03 25.20
C HIS A 19 -6.62 -25.88 24.20
N ARG A 20 -6.63 -25.48 22.92
CA ARG A 20 -5.71 -26.03 21.93
C ARG A 20 -4.30 -25.63 22.37
N ARG A 21 -3.58 -26.58 22.96
CA ARG A 21 -2.13 -26.42 23.17
C ARG A 21 -1.47 -26.33 21.79
N PRO A 22 -0.59 -25.36 21.54
CA PRO A 22 0.17 -25.30 20.30
C PRO A 22 1.01 -26.57 20.12
N TRP A 23 1.13 -27.04 18.88
CA TRP A 23 1.92 -28.22 18.54
C TRP A 23 3.42 -27.96 18.81
N PRO A 24 4.13 -28.88 19.48
CA PRO A 24 5.58 -28.77 19.67
C PRO A 24 6.27 -29.06 18.33
N GLY A 25 6.63 -27.99 17.61
CA GLY A 25 7.26 -28.07 16.29
C GLY A 25 6.93 -26.88 15.37
N GLU A 26 5.90 -26.10 15.69
CA GLU A 26 5.61 -24.85 14.99
C GLU A 26 6.56 -23.76 15.48
N GLY A 27 7.64 -23.52 14.74
CA GLY A 27 8.34 -22.24 14.80
C GLY A 27 7.35 -21.09 14.56
N PRO A 28 7.67 -19.85 14.98
CA PRO A 28 6.77 -18.70 14.80
C PRO A 28 6.32 -18.63 13.34
N PRO A 29 5.05 -18.31 13.04
CA PRO A 29 4.52 -18.32 11.68
C PRO A 29 5.38 -17.41 10.81
N ARG A 30 6.29 -18.02 10.03
CA ARG A 30 7.18 -17.29 9.13
C ARG A 30 6.37 -16.92 7.91
N GLY A 31 5.84 -15.70 7.93
CA GLY A 31 5.21 -15.07 6.78
C GLY A 31 3.80 -14.59 7.08
N ARG A 32 3.63 -13.28 7.27
CA ARG A 32 2.30 -12.66 7.30
C ARG A 32 1.56 -13.00 5.98
N CYS A 33 0.33 -13.47 6.11
CA CYS A 33 -0.55 -13.83 5.00
C CYS A 33 -0.57 -12.71 3.94
N ARG A 34 -0.54 -13.07 2.65
CA ARG A 34 -0.55 -12.14 1.51
C ARG A 34 -1.68 -11.09 1.62
N VAL A 35 -2.86 -11.49 2.10
CA VAL A 35 -4.02 -10.63 2.32
C VAL A 35 -3.72 -9.50 3.31
N ILE A 36 -2.98 -9.80 4.38
CA ILE A 36 -2.60 -8.82 5.41
C ILE A 36 -1.61 -7.81 4.82
N ARG A 37 -0.69 -8.25 3.94
CA ARG A 37 0.25 -7.35 3.25
C ARG A 37 -0.46 -6.44 2.24
N ASP A 38 -1.42 -6.96 1.48
CA ASP A 38 -2.21 -6.13 0.55
C ASP A 38 -3.04 -5.08 1.31
N HIS A 39 -3.67 -5.45 2.42
CA HIS A 39 -4.37 -4.51 3.28
C HIS A 39 -3.43 -3.43 3.82
N ALA A 40 -2.26 -3.80 4.35
CA ALA A 40 -1.29 -2.83 4.88
C ALA A 40 -0.82 -1.82 3.82
N ARG A 41 -0.52 -2.28 2.59
CA ARG A 41 -0.18 -1.39 1.47
C ARG A 41 -1.30 -0.40 1.19
N ALA A 42 -2.54 -0.89 1.13
CA ALA A 42 -3.71 -0.08 0.84
C ALA A 42 -3.96 0.97 1.94
N THR A 43 -3.90 0.57 3.23
CA THR A 43 -4.08 1.49 4.35
C THR A 43 -3.06 2.64 4.32
N LEU A 44 -1.77 2.33 4.18
CA LEU A 44 -0.72 3.36 4.11
C LEU A 44 -0.87 4.24 2.86
N ALA A 45 -1.16 3.64 1.69
CA ALA A 45 -1.35 4.41 0.46
C ALA A 45 -2.54 5.37 0.57
N PHE A 46 -3.64 4.92 1.19
CA PHE A 46 -4.81 5.75 1.43
C PHE A 46 -4.49 6.93 2.36
N GLN A 47 -3.81 6.68 3.47
CA GLN A 47 -3.36 7.74 4.39
C GLN A 47 -2.52 8.81 3.68
N HIS A 48 -1.58 8.37 2.83
CA HIS A 48 -0.76 9.27 2.04
C HIS A 48 -1.59 10.11 1.06
N VAL A 49 -2.53 9.50 0.35
CA VAL A 49 -3.39 10.22 -0.60
C VAL A 49 -4.31 11.21 0.11
N LEU A 50 -4.85 10.85 1.28
CA LEU A 50 -5.64 11.78 2.09
C LEU A 50 -4.82 12.99 2.56
N ALA A 51 -3.58 12.78 3.02
CA ALA A 51 -2.70 13.87 3.40
C ALA A 51 -2.43 14.84 2.23
N ILE A 52 -2.35 14.33 1.00
CA ILE A 52 -2.21 15.16 -0.21
C ILE A 52 -3.52 15.89 -0.54
N LYS A 53 -4.68 15.25 -0.33
CA LYS A 53 -6.01 15.85 -0.55
C LYS A 53 -6.29 17.02 0.39
N GLU A 54 -5.74 16.99 1.60
CA GLU A 54 -5.83 18.07 2.58
C GLU A 54 -4.94 19.28 2.24
N GLU A 55 -4.00 19.14 1.31
CA GLU A 55 -3.16 20.24 0.84
C GLU A 55 -3.97 21.27 0.06
N ARG A 56 -3.73 22.57 0.30
CA ARG A 56 -4.55 23.65 -0.29
C ARG A 56 -4.21 23.98 -1.74
N ASP A 57 -3.07 23.48 -2.23
CA ASP A 57 -2.60 23.73 -3.59
C ASP A 57 -3.12 22.68 -4.58
N ASP A 58 -4.17 23.04 -5.33
CA ASP A 58 -4.74 22.20 -6.39
C ASP A 58 -3.69 21.84 -7.46
N GLY A 59 -2.73 22.74 -7.74
CA GLY A 59 -1.64 22.49 -8.67
C GLY A 59 -0.72 21.37 -8.18
N PHE A 60 -0.42 21.36 -6.88
CA PHE A 60 0.33 20.28 -6.23
C PHE A 60 -0.44 18.96 -6.29
N GLN A 61 -1.73 18.94 -5.96
CA GLN A 61 -2.56 17.74 -6.05
C GLN A 61 -2.60 17.16 -7.48
N LYS A 62 -2.77 18.01 -8.50
CA LYS A 62 -2.77 17.61 -9.91
C LYS A 62 -1.44 17.00 -10.34
N LYS A 63 -0.32 17.59 -9.94
CA LYS A 63 1.03 17.07 -10.22
C LYS A 63 1.25 15.72 -9.55
N TYR A 64 0.86 15.61 -8.28
CA TYR A 64 0.92 14.36 -7.53
C TYR A 64 0.06 13.26 -8.17
N ARG A 65 -1.19 13.56 -8.53
CA ARG A 65 -2.06 12.64 -9.28
C ARG A 65 -1.39 12.19 -10.57
N SER A 66 -0.90 13.13 -11.38
CA SER A 66 -0.26 12.84 -12.67
C SER A 66 0.90 11.87 -12.52
N ILE A 67 1.74 12.04 -11.49
CA ILE A 67 2.88 11.16 -11.28
C ILE A 67 2.46 9.77 -10.79
N CYS A 68 1.51 9.68 -9.86
CA CYS A 68 0.97 8.41 -9.36
C CYS A 68 0.35 7.54 -10.47
N LEU A 69 -0.24 8.17 -11.49
CA LEU A 69 -0.79 7.47 -12.65
C LEU A 69 0.30 6.94 -13.60
N LYS A 70 1.37 7.70 -13.80
CA LYS A 70 2.45 7.41 -14.77
C LYS A 70 3.52 6.47 -14.20
N LEU A 71 3.82 6.60 -12.92
CA LEU A 71 4.93 5.91 -12.26
C LEU A 71 4.84 4.37 -12.32
N PRO A 72 3.68 3.71 -12.16
CA PRO A 72 3.59 2.26 -12.31
C PRO A 72 4.11 1.78 -13.68
N THR A 73 3.72 2.47 -14.75
CA THR A 73 4.16 2.15 -16.12
C THR A 73 5.66 2.42 -16.28
N LEU A 74 6.16 3.55 -15.76
CA LEU A 74 7.59 3.89 -15.85
C LEU A 74 8.47 2.85 -15.15
N VAL A 75 8.08 2.39 -13.95
CA VAL A 75 8.79 1.34 -13.21
C VAL A 75 8.71 0.00 -13.93
N HIS A 76 7.59 -0.30 -14.59
CA HIS A 76 7.44 -1.54 -15.36
C HIS A 76 8.34 -1.57 -16.59
N THR A 77 8.45 -0.46 -17.33
CA THR A 77 9.19 -0.41 -18.60
C THR A 77 10.69 -0.13 -18.44
N GLN A 78 11.07 0.74 -17.50
CA GLN A 78 12.47 1.16 -17.31
C GLN A 78 13.12 0.54 -16.07
N GLY A 79 12.35 -0.13 -15.22
CA GLY A 79 12.82 -0.60 -13.92
C GLY A 79 12.82 0.50 -12.86
N LEU A 80 13.07 0.10 -11.61
CA LEU A 80 12.93 1.01 -10.47
C LEU A 80 13.99 2.13 -10.47
N ALA A 81 15.27 1.79 -10.58
CA ALA A 81 16.35 2.78 -10.41
C ALA A 81 16.29 3.93 -11.46
N PRO A 82 16.13 3.66 -12.77
CA PRO A 82 16.02 4.73 -13.76
C PRO A 82 14.73 5.55 -13.59
N ALA A 83 13.62 4.91 -13.21
CA ALA A 83 12.37 5.61 -12.94
C ALA A 83 12.51 6.62 -11.79
N LEU A 84 13.16 6.23 -10.68
CA LEU A 84 13.41 7.13 -9.55
C LEU A 84 14.31 8.30 -9.94
N HIS A 85 15.38 8.04 -10.68
CA HIS A 85 16.26 9.10 -11.19
C HIS A 85 15.52 10.10 -12.09
N PHE A 86 14.65 9.61 -12.97
CA PHE A 86 13.82 10.46 -13.81
C PHE A 86 12.90 11.39 -13.01
N LEU A 87 12.27 10.90 -11.93
CA LEU A 87 11.48 11.77 -11.05
C LEU A 87 12.35 12.87 -10.45
N THR A 88 13.49 12.52 -9.88
CA THR A 88 14.38 13.47 -9.21
C THR A 88 14.98 14.50 -10.16
N ALA A 89 15.04 14.22 -11.45
CA ALA A 89 15.52 15.17 -12.45
C ALA A 89 14.49 16.26 -12.81
N ARG A 90 13.18 16.02 -12.59
CA ARG A 90 12.12 16.94 -13.01
C ARG A 90 11.92 18.18 -12.14
N GLY A 91 12.57 18.27 -10.97
CA GLY A 91 12.64 19.51 -10.16
C GLY A 91 11.34 20.00 -9.51
N ASP A 92 10.22 19.29 -9.67
CA ASP A 92 8.89 19.78 -9.26
C ASP A 92 8.46 19.14 -7.93
N SER A 93 8.23 19.95 -6.90
CA SER A 93 7.96 19.52 -5.52
C SER A 93 6.77 18.56 -5.41
N GLY A 94 5.70 18.79 -6.19
CA GLY A 94 4.54 17.89 -6.23
C GLY A 94 4.80 16.51 -6.82
N GLN A 95 5.78 16.40 -7.72
CA GLN A 95 6.14 15.12 -8.34
C GLN A 95 7.04 14.30 -7.43
N TRP A 96 7.77 14.93 -6.51
CA TRP A 96 8.69 14.24 -5.59
C TRP A 96 8.03 13.74 -4.31
N ALA A 97 6.85 14.27 -3.96
CA ALA A 97 6.14 13.90 -2.74
C ALA A 97 5.82 12.39 -2.63
N ILE A 98 5.75 11.67 -3.75
CA ILE A 98 5.58 10.21 -3.75
C ILE A 98 6.84 9.44 -3.31
N LEU A 99 8.03 10.01 -3.45
CA LEU A 99 9.29 9.33 -3.11
C LEU A 99 9.44 9.03 -1.61
N PRO A 100 9.24 9.98 -0.67
CA PRO A 100 9.32 9.67 0.75
C PRO A 100 8.21 8.70 1.21
N GLN A 101 7.03 8.79 0.59
CA GLN A 101 5.90 7.88 0.83
C GLN A 101 6.16 6.46 0.31
N LEU A 102 6.87 6.34 -0.80
CA LEU A 102 7.32 5.05 -1.33
C LEU A 102 8.42 4.44 -0.44
N CYS A 103 9.34 5.25 0.08
CA CYS A 103 10.33 4.80 1.06
C CYS A 103 9.64 4.17 2.27
N GLU A 104 8.65 4.85 2.84
CA GLU A 104 7.86 4.35 3.97
C GLU A 104 7.18 3.01 3.69
N GLN A 105 6.59 2.86 2.51
CA GLN A 105 5.96 1.59 2.09
C GLN A 105 6.97 0.45 2.02
N LEU A 106 8.18 0.72 1.51
CA LEU A 106 9.24 -0.27 1.39
C LEU A 106 9.90 -0.59 2.75
N GLU A 107 9.96 0.37 3.66
CA GLU A 107 10.33 0.18 5.07
C GLU A 107 9.31 -0.71 5.79
N ALA A 108 8.00 -0.43 5.63
CA ALA A 108 6.93 -1.24 6.20
C ALA A 108 6.92 -2.68 5.65
N ALA A 109 7.36 -2.87 4.40
CA ALA A 109 7.57 -4.17 3.79
C ALA A 109 8.84 -4.89 4.27
N GLY A 110 9.73 -4.21 5.00
CA GLY A 110 11.02 -4.73 5.46
C GLY A 110 12.04 -4.90 4.34
N LEU A 111 11.88 -4.20 3.21
CA LEU A 111 12.79 -4.26 2.07
C LEU A 111 13.83 -3.14 2.08
N VAL A 112 13.53 -2.06 2.79
CA VAL A 112 14.43 -0.92 3.00
C VAL A 112 14.62 -0.74 4.50
N THR A 113 15.84 -0.40 4.91
CA THR A 113 16.12 -0.06 6.31
C THR A 113 15.40 1.23 6.71
N PRO A 114 14.98 1.43 7.97
CA PRO A 114 14.33 2.68 8.37
C PRO A 114 15.24 3.89 8.13
N ALA A 115 14.73 4.90 7.43
CA ALA A 115 15.47 6.13 7.18
C ALA A 115 15.77 6.90 8.49
N ARG A 116 17.00 7.41 8.63
CA ARG A 116 17.42 8.27 9.75
C ARG A 116 17.38 9.77 9.42
N GLY A 117 16.86 10.14 8.25
CA GLY A 117 16.87 11.50 7.72
C GLY A 117 15.94 11.62 6.51
N ASP A 118 16.40 12.30 5.45
CA ASP A 118 15.63 12.44 4.22
C ASP A 118 15.33 11.07 3.58
N ARG A 119 14.06 10.67 3.62
CA ARG A 119 13.55 9.41 3.08
C ARG A 119 13.74 9.30 1.56
N THR A 120 13.67 10.41 0.84
CA THR A 120 13.88 10.42 -0.62
C THR A 120 15.32 10.04 -0.92
N ARG A 121 16.28 10.73 -0.29
CA ARG A 121 17.70 10.44 -0.45
C ARG A 121 18.03 9.01 -0.01
N HIS A 122 17.51 8.59 1.14
CA HIS A 122 17.70 7.24 1.66
C HIS A 122 17.21 6.17 0.69
N LEU A 123 16.01 6.33 0.11
CA LEU A 123 15.49 5.41 -0.91
C LEU A 123 16.42 5.32 -2.12
N LEU A 124 16.90 6.44 -2.64
CA LEU A 124 17.80 6.47 -3.80
C LEU A 124 19.13 5.76 -3.49
N GLU A 125 19.70 5.97 -2.30
CA GLU A 125 20.92 5.31 -1.86
C GLU A 125 20.73 3.78 -1.75
N GLN A 126 19.62 3.34 -1.15
CA GLN A 126 19.29 1.92 -1.01
C GLN A 126 19.08 1.25 -2.38
N VAL A 127 18.40 1.91 -3.31
CA VAL A 127 18.19 1.39 -4.67
C VAL A 127 19.50 1.33 -5.46
N ARG A 128 20.41 2.30 -5.28
CA ARG A 128 21.73 2.31 -5.95
C ARG A 128 22.68 1.25 -5.39
N ALA A 129 22.59 0.94 -4.10
CA ALA A 129 23.44 -0.05 -3.44
C ALA A 129 22.88 -1.48 -3.50
N ALA A 130 21.63 -1.66 -3.93
CA ALA A 130 20.96 -2.96 -3.99
C ALA A 130 21.65 -3.90 -4.98
N ASP A 131 21.83 -5.16 -4.56
CA ASP A 131 22.17 -6.24 -5.49
C ASP A 131 20.97 -6.59 -6.39
N LEU A 132 21.20 -7.46 -7.39
CA LEU A 132 20.16 -7.82 -8.35
C LEU A 132 18.90 -8.41 -7.68
N ALA A 133 19.07 -9.30 -6.70
CA ALA A 133 17.95 -9.95 -6.01
C ALA A 133 17.11 -8.94 -5.22
N THR A 134 17.78 -8.03 -4.52
CA THR A 134 17.17 -6.96 -3.74
C THR A 134 16.45 -5.98 -4.67
N LEU A 135 17.09 -5.54 -5.76
CA LEU A 135 16.49 -4.63 -6.73
C LEU A 135 15.24 -5.24 -7.38
N GLN A 136 15.24 -6.53 -7.70
CA GLN A 136 14.05 -7.22 -8.20
C GLN A 136 12.93 -7.29 -7.15
N ALA A 137 13.26 -7.54 -5.89
CA ALA A 137 12.29 -7.54 -4.79
C ALA A 137 11.68 -6.15 -4.59
N LEU A 138 12.51 -5.11 -4.54
CA LEU A 138 12.10 -3.70 -4.47
C LEU A 138 11.18 -3.37 -5.65
N THR A 139 11.57 -3.68 -6.88
CA THR A 139 10.78 -3.37 -8.08
C THR A 139 9.40 -4.02 -8.03
N ARG A 140 9.31 -5.31 -7.67
CA ARG A 140 8.02 -6.02 -7.56
C ARG A 140 7.14 -5.43 -6.47
N GLU A 141 7.72 -5.06 -5.33
CA GLU A 141 6.96 -4.47 -4.22
C GLU A 141 6.47 -3.07 -4.57
N THR A 142 7.34 -2.24 -5.16
CA THR A 142 6.98 -0.92 -5.67
C THR A 142 5.82 -1.00 -6.64
N GLN A 143 5.81 -1.92 -7.60
CA GLN A 143 4.67 -2.07 -8.54
C GLN A 143 3.34 -2.40 -7.82
N ARG A 144 3.37 -3.25 -6.79
CA ARG A 144 2.18 -3.57 -5.99
C ARG A 144 1.68 -2.37 -5.21
N VAL A 145 2.60 -1.64 -4.59
CA VAL A 145 2.30 -0.41 -3.84
C VAL A 145 1.70 0.64 -4.78
N LEU A 146 2.36 0.94 -5.90
CA LEU A 146 1.92 1.96 -6.86
C LEU A 146 0.55 1.66 -7.49
N THR A 147 0.15 0.40 -7.58
CA THR A 147 -1.19 0.02 -8.01
C THR A 147 -2.27 0.57 -7.07
N TRP A 148 -2.03 0.58 -5.75
CA TRP A 148 -2.94 1.18 -4.77
C TRP A 148 -2.96 2.70 -4.84
N TYR A 149 -1.79 3.34 -4.97
CA TYR A 149 -1.72 4.80 -5.16
C TYR A 149 -2.51 5.22 -6.38
N LYS A 150 -2.31 4.55 -7.53
CA LYS A 150 -3.07 4.79 -8.75
C LYS A 150 -4.59 4.78 -8.50
N ARG A 151 -5.09 3.76 -7.78
CA ARG A 151 -6.53 3.64 -7.48
C ARG A 151 -7.03 4.78 -6.59
N PHE A 152 -6.30 5.09 -5.52
CA PHE A 152 -6.73 6.12 -4.58
C PHE A 152 -6.63 7.53 -5.15
N VAL A 153 -5.59 7.86 -5.93
CA VAL A 153 -5.55 9.18 -6.59
C VAL A 153 -6.63 9.34 -7.66
N GLN A 154 -7.11 8.25 -8.26
CA GLN A 154 -8.24 8.28 -9.19
C GLN A 154 -9.57 8.49 -8.46
N ALA A 155 -9.71 7.93 -7.25
CA ALA A 155 -10.94 8.03 -6.47
C ALA A 155 -11.04 9.34 -5.67
N GLU A 156 -9.92 9.81 -5.11
CA GLU A 156 -9.91 10.89 -4.11
C GLU A 156 -9.55 12.26 -4.67
N LEU A 157 -8.75 12.33 -5.75
CA LEU A 157 -8.25 13.57 -6.34
C LEU A 157 -8.95 13.85 -7.68
N ARG A 158 -9.36 15.10 -7.88
CA ARG A 158 -10.11 15.57 -9.05
C ARG A 158 -9.34 15.37 -10.36
N GLU A 159 -10.06 15.16 -11.46
CA GLU A 159 -9.44 15.06 -12.78
C GLU A 159 -8.99 16.45 -13.27
N PRO A 160 -7.89 16.54 -14.03
CA PRO A 160 -7.44 17.81 -14.58
C PRO A 160 -8.42 18.41 -15.61
N ASP A 161 -9.29 17.61 -16.22
CA ASP A 161 -10.29 18.06 -17.20
C ASP A 161 -11.61 18.56 -16.56
N ASP A 162 -11.87 18.29 -15.28
CA ASP A 162 -13.07 18.79 -14.60
C ASP A 162 -13.06 20.32 -14.37
N ASP A 163 -11.94 21.00 -14.63
CA ASP A 163 -11.82 22.45 -14.58
C ASP A 163 -12.26 23.13 -15.88
N ALA A 164 -12.57 22.36 -16.93
CA ALA A 164 -13.21 22.86 -18.15
C ALA A 164 -14.74 22.73 -18.02
N ALA A 165 -15.36 23.60 -17.20
CA ALA A 165 -16.81 23.76 -17.25
C ALA A 165 -17.21 24.25 -18.67
N PRO A 166 -18.07 23.55 -19.42
CA PRO A 166 -18.65 24.13 -20.62
C PRO A 166 -19.59 25.24 -20.17
N GLY A 167 -19.30 26.47 -20.63
CA GLY A 167 -20.29 27.54 -20.59
C GLY A 167 -21.59 27.03 -21.20
N GLY A 168 -22.65 27.00 -20.40
CA GLY A 168 -23.97 26.60 -20.86
C GLY A 168 -24.43 27.51 -22.00
N PRO A 169 -25.12 26.99 -23.03
CA PRO A 169 -25.68 27.83 -24.07
C PRO A 169 -26.76 28.74 -23.47
N ALA A 170 -26.59 30.04 -23.67
CA ALA A 170 -27.59 31.08 -23.43
C ALA A 170 -28.62 31.13 -24.56
#